data_AF-C1EC52-F1
#
_entry.id   AF-C1EC52-F1
#
_cell.length_a   1.000
_cell.length_b   1.000
_cell.length_c   1.000
_cell.angle_alpha   90.00
_cell.angle_beta   90.00
_cell.angle_gamma   90.00
#
_symmetry.space_group_name_H-M   'P 1'
#
loop_
_entity.id
_entity.type
_entity.pdbx_description
1 polymer ?
#
loop_
_entity_poly.entity_id
_entity_poly.type
_entity_poly.pdbx_seq_one_letter_code
_entity_poly.pdbx_strand_id
1 'polypeptide(L)'
;MEPENRKAEFEDAKAKAAEFLAKGDPQAAIDQYGDAMICAFDDTQRGAIHSNLSLCYLRLKDYAMAVTHADVAMALRPGWEKGYFRHGEVAFEQRDYATALKDYEEAVKCAPNDAALNHRVKLAKEATEGFYFRQLLPGRDICVNAKNPVEAQIFGAAVQMQNFIYLVGDARTRQCAVIDACWDVDGIIAVAKKDKMSITRAVATHYHFDHVGGKPPPPFDALGIEVPGIKQLEAAGLPVHVQEEDAVKLREIGVKETSMTLHRDGDVLRVGGVRLRFVHTPGHSPGSMIVVVDGDNPGAPGGGAGIVVSGDTIFPGSCGRLDLPDADKERMFHSLAKCASSLRDEMTVYPGHNYNGASSTIAKEKRDGLLRPFTKTQWEAMMGGK
;
A
#
# COMPACT_ATOMS: atom_id res chain seq x y z
N MET A 1 27.61 18.47 -43.23
CA MET A 1 27.03 19.39 -42.23
C MET A 1 28.14 19.76 -41.27
N GLU A 2 28.33 21.04 -40.97
CA GLU A 2 29.35 21.48 -40.00
C GLU A 2 29.11 20.81 -38.63
N PRO A 3 30.15 20.35 -37.92
CA PRO A 3 30.00 19.63 -36.65
C PRO A 3 29.18 20.37 -35.58
N GLU A 4 29.27 21.70 -35.56
CA GLU A 4 28.52 22.55 -34.61
C GLU A 4 27.01 22.56 -34.91
N ASN A 5 26.62 22.62 -36.19
CA ASN A 5 25.21 22.56 -36.61
C ASN A 5 24.59 21.21 -36.25
N ARG A 6 25.36 20.12 -36.40
CA ARG A 6 24.91 18.76 -36.04
C ARG A 6 24.63 18.59 -34.56
N LYS A 7 25.45 19.20 -33.69
CA LYS A 7 25.23 19.17 -32.25
C LYS A 7 23.98 19.95 -31.84
N ALA A 8 23.76 21.14 -32.43
CA ALA A 8 22.59 21.95 -32.15
C ALA A 8 21.29 21.24 -32.58
N GLU A 9 21.28 20.66 -33.78
CA GLU A 9 20.13 19.90 -34.29
C GLU A 9 19.82 18.66 -33.46
N PHE A 10 20.85 17.94 -32.97
CA PHE A 10 20.66 16.80 -32.06
C PHE A 10 19.93 17.20 -30.78
N GLU A 11 20.39 18.27 -30.10
CA GLU A 11 19.76 18.69 -28.84
C GLU A 11 18.36 19.26 -29.06
N ASP A 12 18.11 19.96 -30.17
CA ASP A 12 16.78 20.46 -30.53
C ASP A 12 15.78 19.31 -30.77
N ALA A 13 16.15 18.32 -31.60
CA ALA A 13 15.31 17.15 -31.88
C ALA A 13 15.02 16.33 -30.60
N LYS A 14 16.03 16.13 -29.76
CA LYS A 14 15.89 15.44 -28.48
C LYS A 14 15.01 16.21 -27.48
N ALA A 15 15.12 17.54 -27.44
CA ALA A 15 14.26 18.38 -26.61
C ALA A 15 12.79 18.31 -27.06
N LYS A 16 12.53 18.39 -28.37
CA LYS A 16 11.19 18.21 -28.95
C LYS A 16 10.61 16.83 -28.62
N ALA A 17 11.41 15.77 -28.74
CA ALA A 17 11.00 14.42 -28.37
C ALA A 17 10.59 14.32 -26.88
N ALA A 18 11.36 14.96 -25.99
CA ALA A 18 11.03 15.01 -24.57
C ALA A 18 9.73 15.79 -24.29
N GLU A 19 9.46 16.86 -25.05
CA GLU A 19 8.22 17.63 -24.95
C GLU A 19 7.00 16.80 -25.36
N PHE A 20 7.07 16.07 -26.48
CA PHE A 20 5.99 15.16 -26.89
C PHE A 20 5.72 14.08 -25.84
N LEU A 21 6.78 13.48 -25.26
CA LEU A 21 6.62 12.56 -24.15
C LEU A 21 5.97 13.19 -22.92
N ALA A 22 6.29 14.44 -22.58
CA ALA A 22 5.68 15.15 -21.47
C ALA A 22 4.19 15.44 -21.71
N LYS A 23 3.80 15.67 -22.97
CA LYS A 23 2.41 15.84 -23.41
C LYS A 23 1.64 14.51 -23.55
N GLY A 24 2.30 13.37 -23.34
CA GLY A 24 1.67 12.05 -23.44
C GLY A 24 1.55 11.53 -24.88
N ASP A 25 2.34 12.05 -25.81
CA ASP A 25 2.41 11.60 -27.20
C ASP A 25 3.72 10.82 -27.46
N PRO A 26 3.77 9.51 -27.13
CA PRO A 26 4.95 8.71 -27.36
C PRO A 26 5.22 8.46 -28.84
N GLN A 27 4.22 8.56 -29.72
CA GLN A 27 4.42 8.33 -31.15
C GLN A 27 5.17 9.49 -31.80
N ALA A 28 4.72 10.73 -31.57
CA ALA A 28 5.44 11.90 -32.06
C ALA A 28 6.85 12.01 -31.47
N ALA A 29 7.03 11.55 -30.22
CA ALA A 29 8.35 11.48 -29.62
C ALA A 29 9.28 10.49 -30.32
N ILE A 30 8.78 9.33 -30.78
CA ILE A 30 9.56 8.35 -31.54
C ILE A 30 10.07 8.97 -32.83
N ASP A 31 9.22 9.70 -33.56
CA ASP A 31 9.59 10.36 -34.81
C ASP A 31 10.74 11.36 -34.57
N GLN A 32 10.61 12.21 -33.54
CA GLN A 32 11.65 13.17 -33.16
C GLN A 32 12.94 12.50 -32.65
N TYR A 33 12.87 11.35 -31.99
CA TYR A 33 14.05 10.56 -31.67
C TYR A 33 14.71 9.94 -32.90
N GLY A 34 13.94 9.65 -33.96
CA GLY A 34 14.46 9.29 -35.27
C GLY A 34 15.32 10.40 -35.88
N ASP A 35 14.82 11.63 -35.87
CA ASP A 35 15.57 12.82 -36.30
C ASP A 35 16.85 13.01 -35.46
N ALA A 36 16.75 12.89 -34.13
CA ALA A 36 17.90 12.98 -33.24
C ALA A 36 18.94 11.88 -33.52
N MET A 37 18.50 10.67 -33.90
CA MET A 37 19.39 9.55 -34.21
C MET A 37 20.26 9.83 -35.44
N ILE A 38 19.73 10.51 -36.45
CA ILE A 38 20.48 10.92 -37.65
C ILE A 38 21.61 11.88 -37.25
N CYS A 39 21.31 12.81 -36.35
CA CYS A 39 22.27 13.80 -35.86
C CYS A 39 23.27 13.23 -34.83
N ALA A 40 22.99 12.09 -34.19
CA ALA A 40 23.86 11.50 -33.18
C ALA A 40 25.23 11.05 -33.74
N PHE A 41 26.30 11.47 -33.09
CA PHE A 41 27.68 11.26 -33.56
C PHE A 41 28.54 10.39 -32.64
N ASP A 42 28.05 10.01 -31.46
CA ASP A 42 28.71 9.09 -30.56
C ASP A 42 27.74 8.11 -29.88
N ASP A 43 28.29 7.07 -29.25
CA ASP A 43 27.51 6.03 -28.59
C ASP A 43 26.84 6.51 -27.29
N THR A 44 27.34 7.60 -26.69
CA THR A 44 26.72 8.21 -25.50
C THR A 44 25.35 8.79 -25.86
N GLN A 45 25.29 9.52 -26.97
CA GLN A 45 24.09 10.11 -27.55
C GLN A 45 23.13 9.03 -28.06
N ARG A 46 23.63 8.08 -28.86
CA ARG A 46 22.82 6.98 -29.39
C ARG A 46 22.22 6.14 -28.26
N GLY A 47 23.03 5.77 -27.26
CA GLY A 47 22.56 5.03 -26.08
C GLY A 47 21.46 5.80 -25.33
N ALA A 48 21.60 7.12 -25.20
CA ALA A 48 20.57 7.95 -24.58
C ALA A 48 19.25 7.98 -25.38
N ILE A 49 19.32 8.07 -26.71
CA ILE A 49 18.14 7.98 -27.58
C ILE A 49 17.48 6.60 -27.44
N HIS A 50 18.25 5.52 -27.54
CA HIS A 50 17.73 4.15 -27.41
C HIS A 50 17.04 3.91 -26.04
N SER A 51 17.62 4.40 -24.94
CA SER A 51 16.97 4.37 -23.62
C SER A 51 15.61 5.10 -23.62
N ASN A 52 15.49 6.22 -24.33
CA ASN A 52 14.23 6.97 -24.41
C ASN A 52 13.22 6.34 -25.38
N LEU A 53 13.67 5.78 -26.50
CA LEU A 53 12.83 5.00 -27.42
C LEU A 53 12.23 3.80 -26.70
N SER A 54 13.02 3.09 -25.86
CA SER A 54 12.51 2.02 -25.01
C SER A 54 11.34 2.49 -24.13
N LEU A 55 11.46 3.65 -23.49
CA LEU A 55 10.35 4.26 -22.72
C LEU A 55 9.13 4.59 -23.60
N CYS A 56 9.33 5.10 -24.82
CA CYS A 56 8.23 5.42 -25.74
C CYS A 56 7.44 4.16 -26.10
N TYR A 57 8.13 3.11 -26.54
CA TYR A 57 7.52 1.84 -26.89
C TYR A 57 6.88 1.14 -25.68
N LEU A 58 7.49 1.26 -24.49
CA LEU A 58 6.87 0.79 -23.24
C LEU A 58 5.53 1.49 -22.97
N ARG A 59 5.45 2.81 -23.16
CA ARG A 59 4.18 3.56 -23.02
C ARG A 59 3.13 3.16 -24.06
N LEU A 60 3.58 2.80 -25.26
CA LEU A 60 2.73 2.23 -26.32
C LEU A 60 2.37 0.75 -26.07
N LYS A 61 2.95 0.11 -25.05
CA LYS A 61 2.85 -1.34 -24.76
C LYS A 61 3.40 -2.23 -25.88
N ASP A 62 4.26 -1.68 -26.75
CA ASP A 62 5.06 -2.48 -27.68
C ASP A 62 6.31 -2.97 -26.95
N TYR A 63 6.13 -4.05 -26.18
CA TYR A 63 7.21 -4.57 -25.35
C TYR A 63 8.38 -5.13 -26.18
N ALA A 64 8.13 -5.63 -27.39
CA ALA A 64 9.18 -6.19 -28.26
C ALA A 64 10.16 -5.09 -28.70
N MET A 65 9.65 -3.95 -29.15
CA MET A 65 10.48 -2.80 -29.48
C MET A 65 11.10 -2.17 -28.23
N ALA A 66 10.37 -2.13 -27.12
CA ALA A 66 10.89 -1.59 -25.86
C ALA A 66 12.13 -2.36 -25.35
N VAL A 67 12.10 -3.70 -25.40
CA VAL A 67 13.25 -4.56 -25.10
C VAL A 67 14.38 -4.31 -26.09
N THR A 68 14.09 -4.35 -27.39
CA THR A 68 15.11 -4.14 -28.44
C THR A 68 15.90 -2.84 -28.23
N HIS A 69 15.20 -1.75 -27.94
CA HIS A 69 15.87 -0.47 -27.69
C HIS A 69 16.59 -0.43 -26.33
N ALA A 70 16.11 -1.12 -25.30
CA ALA A 70 16.82 -1.22 -24.03
C ALA A 70 18.14 -2.01 -24.18
N ASP A 71 18.13 -3.12 -24.92
CA ASP A 71 19.31 -3.94 -25.22
C ASP A 71 20.38 -3.15 -25.96
N VAL A 72 19.97 -2.40 -27.00
CA VAL A 72 20.90 -1.54 -27.74
C VAL A 72 21.47 -0.45 -26.83
N ALA A 73 20.68 0.13 -25.92
CA ALA A 73 21.17 1.12 -24.97
C ALA A 73 22.23 0.53 -24.01
N MET A 74 22.03 -0.69 -23.50
CA MET A 74 23.01 -1.40 -22.66
C MET A 74 24.28 -1.75 -23.43
N ALA A 75 24.16 -2.15 -24.71
CA ALA A 75 25.29 -2.49 -25.56
C ALA A 75 26.16 -1.26 -25.91
N LEU A 76 25.52 -0.12 -26.22
CA LEU A 76 26.20 1.13 -26.53
C LEU A 76 26.86 1.78 -25.30
N ARG A 77 26.28 1.57 -24.11
CA ARG A 77 26.78 2.14 -22.86
C ARG A 77 26.80 1.10 -21.72
N PRO A 78 27.77 0.17 -21.74
CA PRO A 78 27.94 -0.78 -20.65
C PRO A 78 28.21 -0.05 -19.33
N GLY A 79 27.57 -0.49 -18.24
CA GLY A 79 27.71 0.17 -16.93
C GLY A 79 26.94 1.50 -16.78
N TRP A 80 26.06 1.83 -17.71
CA TRP A 80 25.14 2.97 -17.57
C TRP A 80 23.80 2.53 -17.01
N GLU A 81 23.41 3.06 -15.86
CA GLU A 81 22.26 2.62 -15.08
C GLU A 81 20.95 2.67 -15.87
N LYS A 82 20.78 3.65 -16.77
CA LYS A 82 19.52 3.82 -17.49
C LYS A 82 19.23 2.71 -18.49
N GLY A 83 20.25 2.07 -19.07
CA GLY A 83 20.07 0.93 -19.97
C GLY A 83 19.38 -0.23 -19.22
N TYR A 84 20.01 -0.66 -18.12
CA TYR A 84 19.48 -1.70 -17.23
C TYR A 84 18.11 -1.32 -16.65
N PHE A 85 17.95 -0.07 -16.19
CA PHE A 85 16.67 0.40 -15.66
C PHE A 85 15.53 0.30 -16.68
N ARG A 86 15.78 0.64 -17.95
CA ARG A 86 14.77 0.53 -19.01
C ARG A 86 14.42 -0.91 -19.31
N HIS A 87 15.41 -1.78 -19.41
CA HIS A 87 15.17 -3.21 -19.60
C HIS A 87 14.34 -3.79 -18.44
N GLY A 88 14.71 -3.45 -17.20
CA GLY A 88 13.98 -3.83 -16.00
C GLY A 88 12.54 -3.31 -15.94
N GLU A 89 12.27 -2.06 -16.37
CA GLU A 89 10.90 -1.52 -16.45
C GLU A 89 10.05 -2.29 -17.44
N VAL A 90 10.61 -2.69 -18.59
CA VAL A 90 9.90 -3.50 -19.58
C VAL A 90 9.58 -4.88 -19.02
N ALA A 91 10.57 -5.57 -18.44
CA ALA A 91 10.39 -6.87 -17.80
C ALA A 91 9.34 -6.81 -16.67
N PHE A 92 9.37 -5.75 -15.85
CA PHE A 92 8.42 -5.57 -14.75
C PHE A 92 6.98 -5.40 -15.25
N GLU A 93 6.75 -4.60 -16.30
CA GLU A 93 5.41 -4.44 -16.88
C GLU A 93 4.94 -5.72 -17.60
N GLN A 94 5.85 -6.54 -18.14
CA GLN A 94 5.58 -7.89 -18.65
C GLN A 94 5.38 -8.95 -17.54
N ARG A 95 5.57 -8.57 -16.27
CA ARG A 95 5.54 -9.46 -15.08
C ARG A 95 6.64 -10.52 -15.05
N ASP A 96 7.71 -10.33 -15.81
CA ASP A 96 8.96 -11.08 -15.64
C ASP A 96 9.77 -10.43 -14.51
N TYR A 97 9.32 -10.66 -13.27
CA TYR A 97 9.89 -10.04 -12.08
C TYR A 97 11.30 -10.50 -11.76
N ALA A 98 11.67 -11.73 -12.17
CA ALA A 98 13.00 -12.27 -11.97
C ALA A 98 14.02 -11.51 -12.83
N THR A 99 13.71 -11.31 -14.12
CA THR A 99 14.54 -10.47 -15.01
C THR A 99 14.57 -9.03 -14.53
N ALA A 100 13.40 -8.46 -14.18
CA ALA A 100 13.34 -7.08 -13.69
C ALA A 100 14.21 -6.85 -12.44
N LEU A 101 14.15 -7.76 -11.47
CA LEU A 101 14.96 -7.68 -10.25
C LEU A 101 16.45 -7.69 -10.59
N LYS A 102 16.89 -8.64 -11.42
CA LYS A 102 18.28 -8.74 -11.87
C LYS A 102 18.75 -7.43 -12.52
N ASP A 103 17.97 -6.87 -13.43
CA ASP A 103 18.36 -5.64 -14.13
C ASP A 103 18.39 -4.43 -13.21
N TYR A 104 17.43 -4.30 -12.28
CA TYR A 104 17.48 -3.23 -11.29
C TYR A 104 18.69 -3.36 -10.37
N GLU A 105 19.09 -4.57 -9.99
CA GLU A 105 20.30 -4.79 -9.21
C GLU A 105 21.57 -4.39 -9.98
N GLU A 106 21.66 -4.68 -11.28
CA GLU A 106 22.74 -4.17 -12.14
C GLU A 106 22.72 -2.64 -12.25
N ALA A 107 21.53 -2.02 -12.37
CA ALA A 107 21.40 -0.57 -12.38
C ALA A 107 21.86 0.05 -11.05
N VAL A 108 21.53 -0.57 -9.90
CA VAL A 108 21.96 -0.12 -8.57
C VAL A 108 23.48 -0.24 -8.40
N LYS A 109 24.14 -1.25 -8.95
CA LYS A 109 25.63 -1.30 -8.94
C LYS A 109 26.25 -0.08 -9.62
N CYS A 110 25.58 0.47 -10.63
CA CYS A 110 26.02 1.66 -11.36
C CYS A 110 25.67 2.96 -10.62
N ALA A 111 24.55 3.00 -9.89
CA ALA A 111 24.06 4.16 -9.15
C ALA A 111 23.48 3.78 -7.77
N PRO A 112 24.33 3.44 -6.77
CA PRO A 112 23.89 2.78 -5.53
C PRO A 112 23.02 3.66 -4.62
N ASN A 113 23.17 4.98 -4.72
CA ASN A 113 22.43 5.94 -3.89
C ASN A 113 21.15 6.47 -4.55
N ASP A 114 20.75 5.92 -5.70
CA ASP A 114 19.52 6.33 -6.38
C ASP A 114 18.29 5.74 -5.66
N ALA A 115 17.51 6.60 -5.02
CA ALA A 115 16.32 6.17 -4.27
C ALA A 115 15.24 5.54 -5.15
N ALA A 116 15.13 5.96 -6.41
CA ALA A 116 14.15 5.39 -7.35
C ALA A 116 14.55 3.98 -7.79
N LEU A 117 15.84 3.75 -8.05
CA LEU A 117 16.36 2.40 -8.36
C LEU A 117 16.20 1.44 -7.17
N ASN A 118 16.59 1.89 -5.97
CA ASN A 118 16.44 1.09 -4.75
C ASN A 118 14.95 0.76 -4.48
N HIS A 119 14.05 1.69 -4.76
CA HIS A 119 12.61 1.44 -4.69
C HIS A 119 12.16 0.39 -5.72
N ARG A 120 12.69 0.40 -6.96
CA ARG A 120 12.36 -0.62 -7.96
C ARG A 120 12.89 -2.01 -7.63
N VAL A 121 14.10 -2.13 -7.07
CA VAL A 121 14.61 -3.39 -6.52
C VAL A 121 13.64 -3.93 -5.47
N LYS A 122 13.22 -3.09 -4.52
CA LYS A 122 12.24 -3.48 -3.49
C LYS A 122 10.95 -4.01 -4.12
N LEU A 123 10.35 -3.29 -5.06
CA LEU A 123 9.11 -3.72 -5.72
C LEU A 123 9.28 -5.02 -6.51
N ALA A 124 10.39 -5.19 -7.24
CA ALA A 124 10.65 -6.39 -8.01
C ALA A 124 10.88 -7.63 -7.11
N LYS A 125 11.53 -7.44 -5.96
CA LYS A 125 11.66 -8.47 -4.93
C LYS A 125 10.30 -8.87 -4.35
N GLU A 126 9.51 -7.88 -3.91
CA GLU A 126 8.14 -8.12 -3.41
C GLU A 126 7.28 -8.85 -4.44
N ALA A 127 7.37 -8.46 -5.72
CA ALA A 127 6.66 -9.12 -6.82
C ALA A 127 7.16 -10.54 -7.10
N THR A 128 8.45 -10.81 -6.97
CA THR A 128 9.00 -12.17 -7.07
C THR A 128 8.50 -13.06 -5.94
N GLU A 129 8.40 -12.52 -4.72
CA GLU A 129 7.94 -13.22 -3.51
C GLU A 129 6.41 -13.34 -3.44
N GLY A 130 5.69 -12.40 -4.07
CA GLY A 130 4.24 -12.35 -4.18
C GLY A 130 3.50 -11.82 -2.95
N PHE A 131 4.17 -11.01 -2.14
CA PHE A 131 3.56 -10.39 -0.97
C PHE A 131 3.85 -8.89 -0.95
N TYR A 132 2.80 -8.11 -0.83
CA TYR A 132 2.84 -6.65 -0.70
C TYR A 132 2.25 -6.26 0.65
N PHE A 133 3.02 -5.47 1.41
CA PHE A 133 2.59 -4.94 2.70
C PHE A 133 3.07 -3.51 2.89
N ARG A 134 2.16 -2.61 3.26
CA ARG A 134 2.47 -1.28 3.77
C ARG A 134 1.64 -1.01 5.02
N GLN A 135 2.27 -0.37 6.00
CA GLN A 135 1.63 0.26 7.14
C GLN A 135 1.81 1.76 6.97
N LEU A 136 0.71 2.49 6.82
CA LEU A 136 0.68 3.94 6.59
C LEU A 136 0.25 4.65 7.86
N LEU A 137 0.86 5.80 8.14
CA LEU A 137 0.52 6.67 9.27
C LEU A 137 0.28 8.10 8.79
N PRO A 138 -0.83 8.75 9.19
CA PRO A 138 -1.04 10.18 8.99
C PRO A 138 0.13 11.03 9.49
N GLY A 139 0.52 12.04 8.73
CA GLY A 139 1.68 12.89 9.00
C GLY A 139 3.04 12.28 8.62
N ARG A 140 3.07 11.00 8.22
CA ARG A 140 4.27 10.34 7.69
C ARG A 140 4.12 9.94 6.23
N ASP A 141 3.09 9.17 5.91
CA ASP A 141 2.89 8.58 4.58
C ASP A 141 1.71 9.20 3.83
N ILE A 142 0.68 9.58 4.58
CA ILE A 142 -0.55 10.21 4.11
C ILE A 142 -0.87 11.41 4.99
N CYS A 143 -1.84 12.23 4.63
CA CYS A 143 -2.19 13.44 5.39
C CYS A 143 -1.03 14.46 5.50
N VAL A 144 -0.14 14.54 4.51
CA VAL A 144 1.09 15.37 4.58
C VAL A 144 1.01 16.70 3.81
N ASN A 145 0.12 16.83 2.83
CA ASN A 145 0.02 17.99 1.95
C ASN A 145 -1.44 18.40 1.72
N ALA A 146 -2.05 19.06 2.71
CA ALA A 146 -3.43 19.53 2.59
C ALA A 146 -3.56 20.58 1.45
N LYS A 147 -4.62 20.45 0.64
CA LYS A 147 -4.90 21.32 -0.51
C LYS A 147 -5.83 22.48 -0.15
N ASN A 148 -6.51 22.39 0.99
CA ASN A 148 -7.44 23.42 1.46
C ASN A 148 -7.56 23.42 3.01
N PRO A 149 -8.17 24.46 3.62
CA PRO A 149 -8.25 24.58 5.08
C PRO A 149 -9.03 23.46 5.78
N VAL A 150 -10.07 22.90 5.15
CA VAL A 150 -10.85 21.80 5.73
C VAL A 150 -10.01 20.53 5.80
N GLU A 151 -9.31 20.21 4.70
CA GLU A 151 -8.37 19.10 4.64
C GLU A 151 -7.23 19.27 5.66
N ALA A 152 -6.74 20.50 5.88
CA ALA A 152 -5.72 20.76 6.89
C ALA A 152 -6.21 20.44 8.32
N GLN A 153 -7.48 20.72 8.63
CA GLN A 153 -8.07 20.36 9.92
C GLN A 153 -8.24 18.84 10.06
N ILE A 154 -8.74 18.16 9.02
CA ILE A 154 -8.87 16.70 8.98
C ILE A 154 -7.49 16.05 9.18
N PHE A 155 -6.46 16.53 8.48
CA PHE A 155 -5.10 15.99 8.58
C PHE A 155 -4.50 16.24 9.97
N GLY A 156 -4.74 17.42 10.55
CA GLY A 156 -4.35 17.71 11.93
C GLY A 156 -4.96 16.73 12.94
N ALA A 157 -6.25 16.42 12.79
CA ALA A 157 -6.93 15.42 13.62
C ALA A 157 -6.39 14.00 13.38
N ALA A 158 -6.15 13.62 12.13
CA ALA A 158 -5.59 12.31 11.76
C ALA A 158 -4.21 12.08 12.41
N VAL A 159 -3.35 13.10 12.42
CA VAL A 159 -2.04 13.05 13.09
C VAL A 159 -2.16 12.82 14.59
N GLN A 160 -3.18 13.40 15.24
CA GLN A 160 -3.43 13.20 16.67
C GLN A 160 -4.00 11.80 16.98
N MET A 161 -4.86 11.28 16.11
CA MET A 161 -5.47 9.95 16.26
C MET A 161 -4.44 8.83 16.07
N GLN A 162 -3.38 9.06 15.29
CA GLN A 162 -2.28 8.11 15.08
C GLN A 162 -2.76 6.72 14.61
N ASN A 163 -3.84 6.69 13.84
CA ASN A 163 -4.40 5.47 13.28
C ASN A 163 -3.50 4.95 12.14
N PHE A 164 -3.34 3.63 12.09
CA PHE A 164 -2.65 2.96 11.00
C PHE A 164 -3.63 2.52 9.92
N ILE A 165 -3.23 2.71 8.67
CA ILE A 165 -3.92 2.20 7.49
C ILE A 165 -3.01 1.16 6.84
N TYR A 166 -3.57 0.03 6.40
CA TYR A 166 -2.76 -1.03 5.81
C TYR A 166 -3.09 -1.25 4.34
N LEU A 167 -2.05 -1.50 3.56
CA LEU A 167 -2.19 -2.07 2.21
C LEU A 167 -1.61 -3.47 2.23
N VAL A 168 -2.44 -4.48 1.95
CA VAL A 168 -2.05 -5.90 1.99
C VAL A 168 -2.49 -6.58 0.72
N GLY A 169 -1.59 -7.28 0.03
CA GLY A 169 -1.95 -7.89 -1.24
C GLY A 169 -0.86 -8.70 -1.92
N ASP A 170 -1.15 -9.07 -3.16
CA ASP A 170 -0.30 -9.88 -4.00
C ASP A 170 0.44 -9.00 -5.02
N ALA A 171 1.74 -8.84 -4.79
CA ALA A 171 2.62 -8.07 -5.66
C ALA A 171 2.75 -8.66 -7.07
N ARG A 172 2.54 -9.98 -7.27
CA ARG A 172 2.57 -10.62 -8.60
C ARG A 172 1.41 -10.18 -9.48
N THR A 173 0.22 -10.10 -8.88
CA THR A 173 -0.99 -9.67 -9.60
C THR A 173 -1.18 -8.15 -9.54
N ARG A 174 -0.36 -7.46 -8.73
CA ARG A 174 -0.43 -6.03 -8.45
C ARG A 174 -1.76 -5.61 -7.81
N GLN A 175 -2.41 -6.51 -7.09
CA GLN A 175 -3.67 -6.26 -6.39
C GLN A 175 -3.45 -6.16 -4.89
N CYS A 176 -4.05 -5.17 -4.24
CA CYS A 176 -4.09 -5.07 -2.78
C CYS A 176 -5.49 -4.76 -2.26
N ALA A 177 -5.72 -5.12 -1.00
CA ALA A 177 -6.77 -4.57 -0.17
C ALA A 177 -6.21 -3.39 0.63
N VAL A 178 -7.04 -2.38 0.86
CA VAL A 178 -6.82 -1.40 1.92
C VAL A 178 -7.63 -1.80 3.15
N ILE A 179 -7.00 -1.79 4.31
CA ILE A 179 -7.63 -2.07 5.60
C ILE A 179 -7.66 -0.78 6.40
N ASP A 180 -8.85 -0.42 6.90
CA ASP A 180 -9.14 0.79 7.68
C ASP A 180 -8.84 2.08 6.90
N ALA A 181 -9.43 2.20 5.71
CA ALA A 181 -9.24 3.38 4.86
C ALA A 181 -9.98 4.61 5.43
N CYS A 182 -9.21 5.60 5.87
CA CYS A 182 -9.72 6.85 6.46
C CYS A 182 -8.75 8.04 6.23
N TRP A 183 -9.26 9.25 6.47
CA TRP A 183 -8.60 10.57 6.44
C TRP A 183 -8.16 11.08 5.06
N ASP A 184 -7.34 10.33 4.33
CA ASP A 184 -6.70 10.76 3.07
C ASP A 184 -6.73 9.63 2.03
N VAL A 185 -7.93 9.34 1.53
CA VAL A 185 -8.16 8.26 0.55
C VAL A 185 -7.36 8.49 -0.73
N ASP A 186 -7.21 9.74 -1.16
CA ASP A 186 -6.39 10.08 -2.33
C ASP A 186 -4.91 9.77 -2.09
N GLY A 187 -4.37 10.13 -0.91
CA GLY A 187 -3.00 9.81 -0.50
C GLY A 187 -2.77 8.30 -0.40
N ILE A 188 -3.72 7.55 0.16
CA ILE A 188 -3.67 6.08 0.22
C ILE A 188 -3.60 5.49 -1.20
N ILE A 189 -4.46 5.95 -2.12
CA ILE A 189 -4.44 5.53 -3.53
C ILE A 189 -3.12 5.90 -4.20
N ALA A 190 -2.58 7.08 -3.90
CA ALA A 190 -1.31 7.54 -4.46
C ALA A 190 -0.13 6.67 -4.02
N VAL A 191 -0.08 6.24 -2.75
CA VAL A 191 0.92 5.29 -2.24
C VAL A 191 0.83 3.97 -3.00
N ALA A 192 -0.36 3.39 -3.13
CA ALA A 192 -0.54 2.14 -3.88
C ALA A 192 -0.08 2.28 -5.34
N LYS A 193 -0.48 3.37 -6.02
CA LYS A 193 -0.08 3.65 -7.41
C LYS A 193 1.44 3.82 -7.56
N LYS A 194 2.10 4.52 -6.63
CA LYS A 194 3.56 4.69 -6.62
C LYS A 194 4.27 3.34 -6.54
N ASP A 195 3.71 2.42 -5.76
CA ASP A 195 4.20 1.05 -5.63
C ASP A 195 3.74 0.11 -6.76
N LYS A 196 3.14 0.65 -7.83
CA LYS A 196 2.59 -0.10 -8.96
C LYS A 196 1.41 -1.02 -8.58
N MET A 197 0.82 -0.87 -7.40
CA MET A 197 -0.32 -1.65 -6.93
C MET A 197 -1.66 -0.98 -7.30
N SER A 198 -2.71 -1.80 -7.38
CA SER A 198 -4.10 -1.38 -7.54
C SER A 198 -4.91 -1.85 -6.33
N ILE A 199 -5.59 -0.92 -5.65
CA ILE A 199 -6.52 -1.24 -4.57
C ILE A 199 -7.78 -1.81 -5.20
N THR A 200 -8.17 -3.02 -4.80
CA THR A 200 -9.31 -3.76 -5.38
C THR A 200 -10.39 -4.12 -4.35
N ARG A 201 -10.08 -3.93 -3.07
CA ARG A 201 -10.92 -4.30 -1.92
C ARG A 201 -10.72 -3.26 -0.82
N ALA A 202 -11.80 -2.84 -0.17
CA ALA A 202 -11.75 -2.08 1.07
C ALA A 202 -12.20 -3.00 2.22
N VAL A 203 -11.45 -3.04 3.32
CA VAL A 203 -11.74 -3.85 4.51
C VAL A 203 -11.83 -2.92 5.71
N ALA A 204 -12.87 -3.07 6.52
CA ALA A 204 -12.95 -2.44 7.84
C ALA A 204 -12.67 -3.50 8.90
N THR A 205 -11.67 -3.29 9.77
CA THR A 205 -11.49 -4.14 10.97
C THR A 205 -12.67 -3.97 11.93
N HIS A 206 -13.21 -2.76 12.01
CA HIS A 206 -14.39 -2.43 12.79
C HIS A 206 -14.98 -1.09 12.35
N TYR A 207 -16.20 -0.81 12.79
CA TYR A 207 -16.78 0.52 12.69
C TYR A 207 -16.22 1.44 13.78
N HIS A 208 -15.50 2.48 13.36
CA HIS A 208 -15.37 3.79 14.01
C HIS A 208 -14.96 4.83 12.97
N PHE A 209 -15.29 6.10 13.19
CA PHE A 209 -15.12 7.17 12.19
C PHE A 209 -13.64 7.33 11.75
N ASP A 210 -12.71 7.04 12.64
CA ASP A 210 -11.27 7.10 12.45
C ASP A 210 -10.68 5.85 11.80
N HIS A 211 -11.51 4.82 11.51
CA HIS A 211 -11.16 3.63 10.72
C HIS A 211 -11.90 3.54 9.38
N VAL A 212 -13.14 4.04 9.32
CA VAL A 212 -13.99 3.94 8.10
C VAL A 212 -14.37 5.28 7.49
N GLY A 213 -14.06 6.39 8.15
CA GLY A 213 -14.53 7.73 7.78
C GLY A 213 -15.96 8.01 8.27
N GLY A 214 -16.55 9.08 7.76
CA GLY A 214 -17.90 9.53 8.14
C GLY A 214 -17.88 10.70 9.11
N LYS A 215 -18.98 10.90 9.83
CA LYS A 215 -19.12 12.03 10.75
C LYS A 215 -18.30 11.76 12.03
N PRO A 216 -17.41 12.68 12.44
CA PRO A 216 -16.70 12.53 13.69
C PRO A 216 -17.67 12.67 14.88
N PRO A 217 -17.31 12.18 16.08
CA PRO A 217 -18.14 12.28 17.26
C PRO A 217 -18.19 13.72 17.80
N PRO A 218 -19.13 14.03 18.71
CA PRO A 218 -19.16 15.30 19.42
C PRO A 218 -17.84 15.63 20.13
N PRO A 219 -17.42 16.91 20.15
CA PRO A 219 -18.12 18.09 19.61
C PRO A 219 -17.83 18.38 18.13
N PHE A 220 -17.08 17.51 17.44
CA PHE A 220 -16.61 17.76 16.07
C PHE A 220 -17.71 17.55 15.01
N ASP A 221 -18.77 16.81 15.36
CA ASP A 221 -19.96 16.63 14.52
C ASP A 221 -20.63 17.97 14.14
N ALA A 222 -20.56 18.97 15.03
CA ALA A 222 -21.08 20.31 14.80
C ALA A 222 -20.34 21.10 13.69
N LEU A 223 -19.14 20.67 13.29
CA LEU A 223 -18.37 21.31 12.23
C LEU A 223 -18.91 21.00 10.83
N GLY A 224 -19.83 20.03 10.70
CA GLY A 224 -20.37 19.62 9.40
C GLY A 224 -19.34 18.96 8.47
N ILE A 225 -18.22 18.49 9.02
CA ILE A 225 -17.14 17.83 8.27
C ILE A 225 -17.43 16.32 8.22
N GLU A 226 -17.33 15.72 7.03
CA GLU A 226 -17.26 14.27 6.87
C GLU A 226 -15.80 13.87 6.62
N VAL A 227 -15.29 12.96 7.45
CA VAL A 227 -13.95 12.38 7.29
C VAL A 227 -13.96 11.44 6.07
N PRO A 228 -13.06 11.63 5.08
CA PRO A 228 -12.92 10.71 3.96
C PRO A 228 -12.60 9.29 4.45
N GLY A 229 -13.11 8.28 3.74
CA GLY A 229 -12.84 6.89 4.10
C GLY A 229 -13.49 5.88 3.16
N ILE A 230 -13.95 4.76 3.70
CA ILE A 230 -14.47 3.62 2.94
C ILE A 230 -15.61 4.01 1.99
N LYS A 231 -16.47 4.95 2.36
CA LYS A 231 -17.55 5.46 1.48
C LYS A 231 -17.02 6.01 0.15
N GLN A 232 -15.85 6.68 0.16
CA GLN A 232 -15.23 7.21 -1.06
C GLN A 232 -14.71 6.07 -1.96
N LEU A 233 -14.17 5.01 -1.36
CA LEU A 233 -13.73 3.82 -2.10
C LEU A 233 -14.93 3.05 -2.69
N GLU A 234 -16.02 2.93 -1.93
CA GLU A 234 -17.28 2.36 -2.43
C GLU A 234 -17.82 3.15 -3.62
N ALA A 235 -17.83 4.48 -3.52
CA ALA A 235 -18.26 5.35 -4.62
C ALA A 235 -17.37 5.21 -5.87
N ALA A 236 -16.10 4.83 -5.68
CA ALA A 236 -15.17 4.48 -6.76
C ALA A 236 -15.35 3.03 -7.29
N GLY A 237 -16.36 2.30 -6.80
CA GLY A 237 -16.73 0.96 -7.27
C GLY A 237 -16.01 -0.19 -6.58
N LEU A 238 -15.31 0.06 -5.47
CA LEU A 238 -14.63 -1.01 -4.72
C LEU A 238 -15.64 -1.71 -3.79
N PRO A 239 -15.63 -3.06 -3.74
CA PRO A 239 -16.40 -3.78 -2.73
C PRO A 239 -15.81 -3.55 -1.35
N VAL A 240 -16.71 -3.46 -0.37
CA VAL A 240 -16.43 -3.24 1.04
C VAL A 240 -16.61 -4.54 1.80
N HIS A 241 -15.64 -4.90 2.62
CA HIS A 241 -15.62 -6.10 3.43
C HIS A 241 -15.66 -5.72 4.90
N VAL A 242 -16.67 -6.22 5.61
CA VAL A 242 -16.93 -5.88 7.01
C VAL A 242 -17.52 -7.08 7.72
N GLN A 243 -17.38 -7.15 9.04
CA GLN A 243 -18.07 -8.15 9.85
C GLN A 243 -19.58 -7.81 9.93
N GLU A 244 -20.44 -8.84 9.97
CA GLU A 244 -21.90 -8.69 9.84
C GLU A 244 -22.58 -7.80 10.91
N GLU A 245 -22.07 -7.72 12.13
CA GLU A 245 -22.56 -6.89 13.25
C GLU A 245 -22.30 -5.39 13.04
N ASP A 246 -21.24 -5.01 12.31
CA ASP A 246 -20.92 -3.60 12.02
C ASP A 246 -21.56 -3.09 10.71
N ALA A 247 -22.17 -3.97 9.92
CA ALA A 247 -22.80 -3.61 8.65
C ALA A 247 -23.89 -2.53 8.80
N VAL A 248 -24.62 -2.55 9.92
CA VAL A 248 -25.62 -1.51 10.26
C VAL A 248 -24.97 -0.13 10.31
N LYS A 249 -23.80 -0.04 10.94
CA LYS A 249 -23.08 1.23 11.10
C LYS A 249 -22.49 1.74 9.80
N LEU A 250 -22.02 0.83 8.92
CA LEU A 250 -21.59 1.21 7.58
C LEU A 250 -22.76 1.74 6.73
N ARG A 251 -23.99 1.20 6.89
CA ARG A 251 -25.19 1.77 6.27
C ARG A 251 -25.52 3.17 6.78
N GLU A 252 -25.35 3.43 8.09
CA GLU A 252 -25.59 4.74 8.69
C GLU A 252 -24.68 5.84 8.10
N ILE A 253 -23.45 5.50 7.70
CA ILE A 253 -22.55 6.45 7.00
C ILE A 253 -22.75 6.49 5.47
N GLY A 254 -23.69 5.70 4.95
CA GLY A 254 -24.12 5.72 3.54
C GLY A 254 -23.42 4.73 2.61
N VAL A 255 -22.74 3.71 3.13
CA VAL A 255 -22.24 2.58 2.31
C VAL A 255 -23.43 1.73 1.88
N LYS A 256 -23.51 1.40 0.59
CA LYS A 256 -24.62 0.62 0.03
C LYS A 256 -24.48 -0.86 0.40
N GLU A 257 -25.59 -1.47 0.82
CA GLU A 257 -25.66 -2.92 1.11
C GLU A 257 -25.17 -3.77 -0.08
N THR A 258 -25.51 -3.37 -1.31
CA THR A 258 -25.09 -4.07 -2.54
C THR A 258 -23.59 -4.06 -2.80
N SER A 259 -22.86 -3.14 -2.16
CA SER A 259 -21.41 -3.01 -2.27
C SER A 259 -20.69 -3.71 -1.11
N MET A 260 -21.42 -4.21 -0.11
CA MET A 260 -20.87 -4.88 1.07
C MET A 260 -20.84 -6.40 0.90
N THR A 261 -19.73 -7.00 1.32
CA THR A 261 -19.62 -8.43 1.60
C THR A 261 -19.49 -8.58 3.11
N LEU A 262 -20.47 -9.24 3.70
CA LEU A 262 -20.51 -9.50 5.13
C LEU A 262 -19.68 -10.74 5.45
N HIS A 263 -18.80 -10.62 6.44
CA HIS A 263 -17.93 -11.70 6.88
C HIS A 263 -18.30 -12.20 8.27
N ARG A 264 -18.02 -13.48 8.47
CA ARG A 264 -18.12 -14.21 9.72
C ARG A 264 -16.75 -14.70 10.16
N ASP A 265 -16.70 -15.23 11.37
CA ASP A 265 -15.48 -15.81 11.91
C ASP A 265 -14.93 -16.92 11.00
N GLY A 266 -13.65 -16.81 10.63
CA GLY A 266 -12.95 -17.78 9.80
C GLY A 266 -13.08 -17.56 8.29
N ASP A 267 -13.91 -16.61 7.84
CA ASP A 267 -14.03 -16.29 6.42
C ASP A 267 -12.70 -15.82 5.81
N VAL A 268 -12.53 -16.09 4.51
CA VAL A 268 -11.29 -15.78 3.80
C VAL A 268 -11.58 -14.93 2.56
N LEU A 269 -10.99 -13.73 2.53
CA LEU A 269 -10.91 -12.91 1.33
C LEU A 269 -9.60 -13.18 0.59
N ARG A 270 -9.69 -13.42 -0.72
CA ARG A 270 -8.52 -13.52 -1.60
C ARG A 270 -8.24 -12.21 -2.32
N VAL A 271 -6.97 -11.82 -2.32
CA VAL A 271 -6.44 -10.66 -3.04
C VAL A 271 -5.27 -11.15 -3.88
N GLY A 272 -5.53 -11.46 -5.16
CA GLY A 272 -4.62 -12.28 -5.95
C GLY A 272 -4.33 -13.63 -5.26
N GLY A 273 -3.04 -13.95 -5.12
CA GLY A 273 -2.57 -15.14 -4.40
C GLY A 273 -2.63 -15.03 -2.86
N VAL A 274 -2.80 -13.83 -2.29
CA VAL A 274 -2.78 -13.62 -0.84
C VAL A 274 -4.15 -13.89 -0.23
N ARG A 275 -4.16 -14.60 0.91
CA ARG A 275 -5.36 -14.92 1.68
C ARG A 275 -5.42 -14.06 2.95
N LEU A 276 -6.49 -13.30 3.10
CA LEU A 276 -6.83 -12.54 4.28
C LEU A 276 -7.91 -13.31 5.04
N ARG A 277 -7.55 -13.97 6.15
CA ARG A 277 -8.50 -14.69 7.00
C ARG A 277 -9.01 -13.75 8.08
N PHE A 278 -10.33 -13.63 8.21
CA PHE A 278 -10.95 -12.82 9.26
C PHE A 278 -11.17 -13.66 10.51
N VAL A 279 -10.85 -13.09 11.67
CA VAL A 279 -11.19 -13.66 12.96
C VAL A 279 -12.03 -12.64 13.70
N HIS A 280 -13.27 -12.99 14.01
CA HIS A 280 -14.17 -12.12 14.75
C HIS A 280 -13.69 -12.01 16.21
N THR A 281 -13.49 -10.76 16.64
CA THR A 281 -12.90 -10.37 17.92
C THR A 281 -13.69 -9.20 18.52
N PRO A 282 -14.99 -9.39 18.82
CA PRO A 282 -15.83 -8.34 19.36
C PRO A 282 -15.32 -7.87 20.72
N GLY A 283 -15.60 -6.62 21.04
CA GLY A 283 -15.32 -6.04 22.35
C GLY A 283 -15.07 -4.54 22.31
N HIS A 284 -14.25 -4.07 21.37
CA HIS A 284 -14.11 -2.63 21.14
C HIS A 284 -15.34 -2.08 20.40
N SER A 285 -15.82 -2.84 19.41
CA SER A 285 -17.13 -2.72 18.80
C SER A 285 -17.76 -4.13 18.65
N PRO A 286 -19.05 -4.23 18.31
CA PRO A 286 -19.71 -5.52 18.06
C PRO A 286 -19.10 -6.29 16.88
N GLY A 287 -18.72 -5.59 15.80
CA GLY A 287 -18.16 -6.20 14.60
C GLY A 287 -16.64 -6.19 14.51
N SER A 288 -15.92 -5.83 15.58
CA SER A 288 -14.45 -5.89 15.59
C SER A 288 -13.93 -7.25 15.14
N MET A 289 -13.00 -7.22 14.18
CA MET A 289 -12.30 -8.39 13.66
C MET A 289 -10.82 -8.08 13.40
N ILE A 290 -9.99 -9.12 13.51
CA ILE A 290 -8.59 -9.08 13.08
C ILE A 290 -8.45 -9.74 11.70
N VAL A 291 -7.47 -9.26 10.93
CA VAL A 291 -7.11 -9.82 9.63
C VAL A 291 -5.80 -10.59 9.78
N VAL A 292 -5.84 -11.90 9.57
CA VAL A 292 -4.68 -12.79 9.65
C VAL A 292 -4.21 -13.16 8.26
N VAL A 293 -2.92 -12.98 8.01
CA VAL A 293 -2.23 -13.52 6.85
C VAL A 293 -1.23 -14.55 7.35
N ASP A 294 -1.52 -15.82 7.11
CA ASP A 294 -0.64 -16.91 7.53
C ASP A 294 0.72 -16.83 6.81
N GLY A 295 1.73 -17.43 7.43
CA GLY A 295 3.09 -17.41 6.93
C GLY A 295 3.35 -18.50 5.88
N ASP A 296 3.69 -18.05 4.67
CA ASP A 296 4.47 -18.71 3.60
C ASP A 296 4.95 -17.61 2.62
N ASN A 297 5.15 -16.41 3.17
CA ASN A 297 5.35 -15.17 2.44
C ASN A 297 6.77 -14.66 2.76
N PRO A 298 7.82 -15.11 2.07
CA PRO A 298 9.21 -14.77 2.43
C PRO A 298 9.50 -13.25 2.46
N GLY A 299 8.70 -12.44 1.74
CA GLY A 299 8.75 -10.98 1.79
C GLY A 299 7.98 -10.31 2.92
N ALA A 300 7.25 -11.08 3.75
CA ALA A 300 6.51 -10.51 4.86
C ALA A 300 7.44 -10.11 6.02
N PRO A 301 7.11 -9.03 6.74
CA PRO A 301 7.78 -8.69 7.99
C PRO A 301 7.82 -9.88 8.96
N GLY A 302 8.88 -10.00 9.75
CA GLY A 302 9.05 -11.12 10.69
C GLY A 302 9.50 -12.43 10.03
N GLY A 303 10.13 -12.38 8.85
CA GLY A 303 10.76 -13.55 8.21
C GLY A 303 9.76 -14.54 7.61
N GLY A 304 8.59 -14.06 7.18
CA GLY A 304 7.58 -14.91 6.55
C GLY A 304 6.71 -15.72 7.51
N ALA A 305 6.80 -15.48 8.82
CA ALA A 305 5.95 -16.10 9.84
C ALA A 305 4.46 -15.68 9.78
N GLY A 306 4.11 -14.71 8.94
CA GLY A 306 2.77 -14.17 8.81
C GLY A 306 2.53 -12.95 9.68
N ILE A 307 1.42 -12.27 9.41
CA ILE A 307 1.06 -11.02 10.05
C ILE A 307 -0.39 -11.03 10.54
N VAL A 308 -0.66 -10.19 11.54
CA VAL A 308 -2.01 -9.93 12.06
C VAL A 308 -2.23 -8.43 12.05
N VAL A 309 -3.18 -7.94 11.26
CA VAL A 309 -3.71 -6.58 11.41
C VAL A 309 -4.84 -6.65 12.41
N SER A 310 -4.62 -6.13 13.61
CA SER A 310 -5.49 -6.38 14.76
C SER A 310 -6.61 -5.36 14.95
N GLY A 311 -6.61 -4.27 14.17
CA GLY A 311 -7.44 -3.10 14.47
C GLY A 311 -7.29 -2.75 15.95
N ASP A 312 -8.41 -2.56 16.63
CA ASP A 312 -8.45 -2.15 18.04
C ASP A 312 -8.62 -3.33 19.00
N THR A 313 -8.31 -4.55 18.55
CA THR A 313 -8.34 -5.74 19.41
C THR A 313 -7.05 -5.89 20.21
N ILE A 314 -5.88 -5.77 19.56
CA ILE A 314 -4.57 -6.00 20.17
C ILE A 314 -3.66 -4.83 19.85
N PHE A 315 -3.20 -4.14 20.87
CA PHE A 315 -2.14 -3.15 20.81
C PHE A 315 -0.90 -3.66 21.55
N PRO A 316 0.30 -3.11 21.31
CA PRO A 316 1.46 -3.42 22.14
C PRO A 316 1.17 -3.15 23.62
N GLY A 317 1.01 -4.20 24.42
CA GLY A 317 0.73 -4.13 25.85
C GLY A 317 -0.69 -3.72 26.26
N SER A 318 -1.62 -3.52 25.31
CA SER A 318 -2.99 -3.06 25.61
C SER A 318 -4.01 -3.52 24.56
N CYS A 319 -5.24 -3.01 24.63
CA CYS A 319 -6.29 -3.20 23.64
C CYS A 319 -7.03 -1.88 23.39
N GLY A 320 -7.95 -1.85 22.43
CA GLY A 320 -8.87 -0.74 22.23
C GLY A 320 -9.70 -0.45 23.47
N ARG A 321 -10.21 0.79 23.55
CA ARG A 321 -11.02 1.26 24.68
C ARG A 321 -12.34 0.49 24.78
N LEU A 322 -12.84 0.33 26.01
CA LEU A 322 -14.01 -0.50 26.33
C LEU A 322 -15.12 0.26 27.07
N ASP A 323 -15.09 1.59 26.97
CA ASP A 323 -16.03 2.53 27.59
C ASP A 323 -16.91 3.24 26.55
N LEU A 324 -16.84 2.81 25.29
CA LEU A 324 -17.75 3.28 24.23
C LEU A 324 -19.13 2.63 24.39
N PRO A 325 -20.21 3.28 23.91
CA PRO A 325 -21.59 2.77 24.08
C PRO A 325 -21.83 1.37 23.52
N ASP A 326 -21.08 0.97 22.50
CA ASP A 326 -21.17 -0.29 21.77
C ASP A 326 -20.01 -1.26 22.10
N ALA A 327 -19.13 -0.88 23.03
CA ALA A 327 -18.08 -1.75 23.53
C ALA A 327 -18.60 -2.77 24.57
N ASP A 328 -17.94 -3.92 24.66
CA ASP A 328 -18.27 -5.00 25.59
C ASP A 328 -16.98 -5.61 26.18
N LYS A 329 -16.78 -5.36 27.48
CA LYS A 329 -15.62 -5.84 28.25
C LYS A 329 -15.56 -7.37 28.32
N GLU A 330 -16.69 -8.06 28.37
CA GLU A 330 -16.74 -9.52 28.45
C GLU A 330 -16.41 -10.15 27.10
N ARG A 331 -16.96 -9.60 26.00
CA ARG A 331 -16.60 -10.05 24.65
C ARG A 331 -15.11 -9.83 24.36
N MET A 332 -14.53 -8.69 24.76
CA MET A 332 -13.09 -8.44 24.60
C MET A 332 -12.24 -9.49 25.33
N PHE A 333 -12.59 -9.84 26.58
CA PHE A 333 -11.91 -10.90 27.33
C PHE A 333 -11.86 -12.22 26.55
N HIS A 334 -12.99 -12.65 25.98
CA HIS A 334 -13.06 -13.87 25.19
C HIS A 334 -12.31 -13.76 23.86
N SER A 335 -12.37 -12.60 23.21
CA SER A 335 -11.62 -12.31 21.97
C SER A 335 -10.11 -12.40 22.18
N LEU A 336 -9.58 -11.83 23.25
CA LEU A 336 -8.15 -11.91 23.59
C LEU A 336 -7.72 -13.36 23.90
N ALA A 337 -8.52 -14.10 24.67
CA ALA A 337 -8.24 -15.51 24.95
C ALA A 337 -8.25 -16.38 23.67
N LYS A 338 -9.18 -16.10 22.75
CA LYS A 338 -9.25 -16.74 21.43
C LYS A 338 -8.01 -16.42 20.59
N CYS A 339 -7.58 -15.15 20.55
CA CYS A 339 -6.34 -14.76 19.87
C CYS A 339 -5.11 -15.45 20.46
N ALA A 340 -5.00 -15.52 21.78
CA ALA A 340 -3.89 -16.19 22.47
C ALA A 340 -3.81 -17.69 22.15
N SER A 341 -4.94 -18.35 21.94
CA SER A 341 -4.98 -19.79 21.63
C SER A 341 -4.86 -20.13 20.15
N SER A 342 -5.25 -19.22 19.25
CA SER A 342 -5.33 -19.50 17.81
C SER A 342 -4.19 -18.90 16.97
N LEU A 343 -3.48 -17.90 17.48
CA LEU A 343 -2.39 -17.24 16.75
C LEU A 343 -1.02 -17.81 17.11
N ARG A 344 -0.17 -17.93 16.10
CA ARG A 344 1.22 -18.42 16.25
C ARG A 344 2.11 -17.34 16.84
N ASP A 345 3.05 -17.76 17.67
CA ASP A 345 3.92 -16.88 18.47
C ASP A 345 4.81 -15.98 17.60
N GLU A 346 5.24 -16.48 16.44
CA GLU A 346 6.15 -15.79 15.52
C GLU A 346 5.46 -14.72 14.67
N MET A 347 4.12 -14.67 14.67
CA MET A 347 3.38 -13.69 13.88
C MET A 347 3.63 -12.27 14.42
N THR A 348 3.82 -11.33 13.49
CA THR A 348 3.90 -9.90 13.82
C THR A 348 2.50 -9.33 13.89
N VAL A 349 2.18 -8.61 14.96
CA VAL A 349 0.89 -7.92 15.14
C VAL A 349 1.03 -6.43 14.85
N TYR A 350 0.08 -5.92 14.08
CA TYR A 350 -0.01 -4.57 13.56
C TYR A 350 -1.32 -3.91 14.01
N PRO A 351 -1.27 -2.96 14.97
CA PRO A 351 -2.43 -2.40 15.64
C PRO A 351 -3.21 -1.39 14.79
N GLY A 352 -4.42 -1.04 15.22
CA GLY A 352 -5.21 0.07 14.66
C GLY A 352 -4.58 1.44 14.92
N HIS A 353 -3.83 1.61 16.02
CA HIS A 353 -3.22 2.89 16.41
C HIS A 353 -1.78 2.76 16.92
N ASN A 354 -1.01 3.84 16.81
CA ASN A 354 0.38 3.92 17.25
C ASN A 354 0.56 4.43 18.70
N TYR A 355 -0.34 4.10 19.62
CA TYR A 355 -0.25 4.63 20.99
C TYR A 355 0.94 4.08 21.78
N ASN A 356 1.26 2.80 21.61
CA ASN A 356 2.31 2.10 22.35
C ASN A 356 3.36 1.43 21.44
N GLY A 357 3.43 1.87 20.17
CA GLY A 357 4.37 1.38 19.18
C GLY A 357 3.72 0.83 17.91
N ALA A 358 4.51 0.78 16.84
CA ALA A 358 4.01 0.49 15.50
C ALA A 358 3.69 -1.00 15.25
N SER A 359 4.23 -1.90 16.06
CA SER A 359 4.00 -3.35 15.96
C SER A 359 4.46 -4.07 17.23
N SER A 360 3.98 -5.29 17.42
CA SER A 360 4.49 -6.25 18.42
C SER A 360 4.57 -7.66 17.81
N THR A 361 4.80 -8.68 18.62
CA THR A 361 4.65 -10.09 18.22
C THR A 361 3.66 -10.80 19.12
N ILE A 362 3.01 -11.84 18.62
CA ILE A 362 2.10 -12.66 19.43
C ILE A 362 2.82 -13.23 20.64
N ALA A 363 4.07 -13.71 20.48
CA ALA A 363 4.89 -14.17 21.60
C ALA A 363 5.08 -13.10 22.69
N LYS A 364 5.34 -11.84 22.29
CA LYS A 364 5.53 -10.74 23.22
C LYS A 364 4.22 -10.40 23.93
N GLU A 365 3.09 -10.34 23.22
CA GLU A 365 1.79 -10.05 23.82
C GLU A 365 1.29 -11.17 24.75
N LYS A 366 1.68 -12.44 24.50
CA LYS A 366 1.43 -13.57 25.40
C LYS A 366 2.28 -13.54 26.67
N ARG A 367 3.47 -12.94 26.61
CA ARG A 367 4.39 -12.84 27.75
C ARG A 367 4.11 -11.59 28.59
N ASP A 368 4.02 -10.44 27.94
CA ASP A 368 4.05 -9.13 28.60
C ASP A 368 2.71 -8.37 28.46
N GLY A 369 1.93 -8.66 27.42
CA GLY A 369 0.72 -7.91 27.06
C GLY A 369 -0.60 -8.55 27.49
N LEU A 370 -1.68 -8.24 26.76
CA LEU A 370 -3.04 -8.71 27.07
C LEU A 370 -3.41 -10.04 26.41
N LEU A 371 -2.45 -10.76 25.82
CA LEU A 371 -2.64 -12.18 25.44
C LEU A 371 -2.10 -13.14 26.51
N ARG A 372 -1.50 -12.62 27.58
CA ARG A 372 -1.06 -13.45 28.71
C ARG A 372 -2.26 -14.07 29.43
N PRO A 373 -2.09 -15.18 30.17
CA PRO A 373 -3.17 -15.75 30.94
C PRO A 373 -3.65 -14.80 32.06
N PHE A 374 -4.95 -14.52 32.11
CA PHE A 374 -5.62 -13.87 33.25
C PHE A 374 -7.01 -14.48 33.48
N THR A 375 -7.47 -14.46 34.73
CA THR A 375 -8.83 -14.87 35.10
C THR A 375 -9.83 -13.76 34.79
N LYS A 376 -11.12 -14.10 34.70
CA LYS A 376 -12.19 -13.10 34.53
C LYS A 376 -12.18 -12.05 35.66
N THR A 377 -11.92 -12.46 36.90
CA THR A 377 -11.79 -11.54 38.04
C THR A 377 -10.61 -10.57 37.89
N GLN A 378 -9.46 -11.05 37.41
CA GLN A 378 -8.31 -10.18 37.13
C GLN A 378 -8.63 -9.18 36.01
N TRP A 379 -9.33 -9.62 34.97
CA TRP A 379 -9.78 -8.77 33.88
C TRP A 379 -10.73 -7.66 34.35
N GLU A 380 -11.76 -8.02 35.11
CA GLU A 380 -12.73 -7.06 35.65
C GLU A 380 -12.05 -6.01 36.55
N ALA A 381 -11.05 -6.42 37.33
CA ALA A 381 -10.24 -5.52 38.15
C ALA A 381 -9.39 -4.56 37.29
N MET A 382 -8.80 -5.04 36.19
CA MET A 382 -8.03 -4.18 35.26
C MET A 382 -8.90 -3.17 34.51
N MET A 383 -10.14 -3.56 34.17
CA MET A 383 -11.05 -2.75 33.36
C MET A 383 -12.02 -1.87 34.17
N GLY A 384 -11.78 -1.70 35.47
CA GLY A 384 -12.48 -0.72 36.31
C GLY A 384 -13.86 -1.13 36.82
N GLY A 385 -14.14 -2.43 36.99
CA GLY A 385 -15.44 -2.90 37.49
C GLY A 385 -16.59 -2.69 36.50
N LYS A 386 -17.77 -3.23 36.81
CA LYS A 386 -18.98 -3.12 35.97
C LYS A 386 -19.52 -1.69 35.93
#